data_AF-A0A445E1D1-F1
#
_entry.id   AF-A0A445E1D1-F1
#
_cell.length_a   1.000
_cell.length_b   1.000
_cell.length_c   1.000
_cell.angle_alpha   90.00
_cell.angle_beta   90.00
_cell.angle_gamma   90.00
#
_symmetry.space_group_name_H-M   'P 1'
#
loop_
_entity.id
_entity.type
_entity.pdbx_description
1 polymer ?
#
loop_
_entity_poly.entity_id
_entity_poly.type
_entity_poly.pdbx_seq_one_letter_code
_entity_poly.pdbx_strand_id
1 'polypeptide(L)'
;MSETVKNPDRLFFRCPKFKTGKWHCNFFAWLDDYVSSCGEDANKAVSFGASKQKQNRLEGHGYVVDNKVNELEERLIGLEDQLDYCRLKMGESRCIRYGFNLLAFLGGIVIASLFRASV
;
A
#
# COMPACT_ATOMS: atom_id res chain seq x y z
N MET A 1 4.68 -11.02 12.49
CA MET A 1 5.51 -12.00 11.77
C MET A 1 4.88 -13.36 11.91
N SER A 2 5.12 -14.28 10.97
CA SER A 2 4.59 -15.63 11.01
C SER A 2 5.33 -16.47 12.05
N GLU A 3 4.56 -17.16 12.90
CA GLU A 3 5.08 -18.01 13.98
C GLU A 3 5.04 -19.50 13.61
N THR A 4 4.73 -19.83 12.35
CA THR A 4 4.67 -21.21 11.90
C THR A 4 6.07 -21.78 11.68
N VAL A 5 6.30 -23.04 12.06
CA VAL A 5 7.58 -23.76 11.88
C VAL A 5 8.10 -23.70 10.43
N LYS A 6 7.20 -23.67 9.44
CA LYS A 6 7.54 -23.62 8.01
C LYS A 6 7.87 -22.22 7.48
N ASN A 7 7.38 -21.17 8.14
CA ASN A 7 7.61 -19.78 7.74
C ASN A 7 7.89 -18.95 9.01
N PRO A 8 9.00 -19.21 9.72
CA PRO A 8 9.37 -18.38 10.86
C PRO A 8 9.68 -16.97 10.35
N ASP A 9 9.22 -15.97 11.09
CA ASP A 9 9.50 -14.54 10.87
C ASP A 9 8.98 -13.90 9.58
N ARG A 10 8.35 -14.67 8.68
CA ARG A 10 7.82 -14.13 7.41
C ARG A 10 6.67 -13.13 7.67
N LEU A 11 6.74 -11.96 7.04
CA LEU A 11 5.74 -10.91 7.20
C LEU A 11 4.51 -11.15 6.31
N PHE A 12 3.32 -10.89 6.84
CA PHE A 12 2.07 -11.07 6.12
C PHE A 12 1.05 -9.98 6.49
N PHE A 13 0.17 -9.70 5.55
CA PHE A 13 -1.06 -8.95 5.77
C PHE A 13 -2.20 -9.91 6.11
N ARG A 14 -3.08 -9.48 7.02
CA ARG A 14 -4.30 -10.19 7.37
C ARG A 14 -5.42 -9.18 7.61
N CYS A 15 -6.67 -9.63 7.49
CA CYS A 15 -7.83 -8.82 7.86
C CYS A 15 -7.64 -8.17 9.25
N PRO A 16 -7.76 -6.84 9.39
CA PRO A 16 -7.62 -6.15 10.68
C PRO A 16 -8.64 -6.65 11.74
N LYS A 17 -9.82 -7.10 11.29
CA LYS A 17 -10.87 -7.62 12.18
C LYS A 17 -10.62 -9.06 12.65
N PHE A 18 -9.56 -9.71 12.18
CA PHE A 18 -9.23 -11.09 12.54
C PHE A 18 -9.04 -11.27 14.06
N LYS A 19 -8.46 -10.29 14.75
CA LYS A 19 -8.23 -10.35 16.20
C LYS A 19 -9.46 -10.04 17.05
N THR A 20 -10.56 -9.59 16.43
CA THR A 20 -11.71 -9.03 17.15
C THR A 20 -12.82 -10.07 17.42
N GLY A 21 -12.65 -11.33 16.98
CA GLY A 21 -13.62 -12.41 17.22
C GLY A 21 -14.99 -12.23 16.56
N LYS A 22 -15.18 -11.17 15.78
CA LYS A 22 -16.38 -10.92 14.96
C LYS A 22 -16.21 -11.53 13.58
N TRP A 23 -17.31 -11.64 12.83
CA TRP A 23 -17.28 -11.99 11.40
C TRP A 23 -16.21 -11.17 10.66
N HIS A 24 -15.22 -11.87 10.11
CA HIS A 24 -14.09 -11.28 9.40
C HIS A 24 -13.88 -11.99 8.08
N CYS A 25 -13.33 -11.28 7.09
CA CYS A 25 -12.92 -11.92 5.86
C CYS A 25 -11.65 -12.74 6.09
N ASN A 26 -11.46 -13.80 5.31
CA ASN A 26 -10.25 -14.63 5.32
C ASN A 26 -9.14 -14.03 4.45
N PHE A 27 -9.05 -12.70 4.40
CA PHE A 27 -8.00 -12.02 3.66
C PHE A 27 -6.64 -12.29 4.30
N PHE A 28 -5.73 -12.80 3.48
CA PHE A 28 -4.34 -13.11 3.82
C PHE A 28 -3.47 -12.91 2.58
N ALA A 29 -2.33 -12.24 2.74
CA ALA A 29 -1.34 -12.08 1.68
C ALA A 29 0.06 -11.99 2.28
N TRP A 30 1.05 -12.62 1.65
CA TRP A 30 2.45 -12.48 2.06
C TRP A 30 3.01 -11.13 1.60
N LEU A 31 3.79 -10.49 2.46
CA LEU A 31 4.37 -9.17 2.15
C LEU A 31 5.36 -9.26 0.99
N ASP A 32 6.19 -10.30 0.99
CA ASP A 32 7.21 -10.54 -0.02
C ASP A 32 6.61 -10.92 -1.38
N ASP A 33 5.50 -11.67 -1.42
CA ASP A 33 4.79 -11.95 -2.67
C ASP A 33 4.21 -10.64 -3.26
N TYR A 34 3.69 -9.75 -2.40
CA TYR A 34 3.18 -8.45 -2.81
C TYR A 34 4.29 -7.53 -3.34
N VAL A 35 5.42 -7.45 -2.63
CA VAL A 35 6.60 -6.68 -3.07
C VAL A 35 7.18 -7.27 -4.37
N SER A 36 7.21 -8.60 -4.50
CA SER A 36 7.68 -9.28 -5.71
C SER A 36 6.76 -9.04 -6.90
N SER A 37 5.44 -9.02 -6.69
CA SER A 37 4.46 -8.68 -7.73
C SER A 37 4.50 -7.21 -8.15
N CYS A 38 4.84 -6.29 -7.24
CA CYS A 38 5.13 -4.90 -7.56
C CYS A 38 6.43 -4.75 -8.37
N GLY A 39 7.31 -5.75 -8.24
CA GLY A 39 8.49 -5.92 -9.05
C GLY A 39 8.17 -6.14 -10.52
N GLU A 40 7.14 -6.90 -10.91
CA GLU A 40 6.92 -7.24 -12.33
C GLU A 40 6.64 -6.00 -13.20
N ASP A 41 6.03 -4.95 -12.65
CA ASP A 41 5.87 -3.65 -13.31
C ASP A 41 7.13 -2.74 -13.19
N ALA A 42 7.96 -2.95 -12.16
CA ALA A 42 9.23 -2.23 -11.95
C ALA A 42 10.45 -2.87 -12.66
N ASN A 43 10.37 -4.16 -13.00
CA ASN A 43 11.44 -4.95 -13.64
C ASN A 43 11.62 -4.54 -15.11
N LYS A 44 10.58 -3.95 -15.72
CA LYS A 44 10.70 -3.32 -17.03
C LYS A 44 11.59 -2.06 -17.00
N ALA A 45 11.80 -1.45 -15.83
CA ALA A 45 12.69 -0.31 -15.64
C ALA A 45 14.08 -0.68 -15.08
N VAL A 46 14.22 -1.79 -14.35
CA VAL A 46 15.46 -2.11 -13.59
C VAL A 46 16.50 -2.96 -14.35
N SER A 47 16.17 -3.56 -15.51
CA SER A 47 17.11 -4.46 -16.20
C SER A 47 18.32 -3.82 -16.90
N PHE A 48 18.54 -2.50 -16.79
CA PHE A 48 19.74 -1.84 -17.37
C PHE A 48 20.98 -1.80 -16.44
N GLY A 49 20.89 -2.34 -15.22
CA GLY A 49 21.93 -2.15 -14.20
C GLY A 49 23.01 -3.23 -14.07
N ALA A 50 22.94 -4.35 -14.78
CA ALA A 50 23.89 -5.46 -14.61
C ALA A 50 25.10 -5.36 -15.56
N SER A 51 25.85 -4.25 -15.52
CA SER A 51 27.16 -4.17 -16.19
C SER A 51 28.29 -4.29 -15.17
N LYS A 52 29.04 -5.40 -15.25
CA LYS A 52 30.30 -5.60 -14.54
C LYS A 52 31.27 -4.49 -14.95
N GLN A 53 31.69 -3.62 -14.05
CA GLN A 53 32.87 -2.79 -14.30
C GLN A 53 33.87 -2.87 -13.14
N LYS A 54 34.89 -3.66 -13.43
CA LYS A 54 36.20 -3.72 -12.78
C LYS A 54 36.77 -2.30 -12.64
N GLN A 55 37.38 -2.05 -11.49
CA GLN A 55 38.11 -0.84 -11.08
C GLN A 55 38.78 -0.10 -12.24
N ASN A 56 38.66 1.24 -12.25
CA ASN A 56 39.82 2.14 -12.13
C ASN A 56 39.40 3.62 -12.03
N ARG A 57 40.12 4.32 -11.15
CA ARG A 57 40.51 5.74 -11.22
C ARG A 57 39.62 6.81 -10.54
N LEU A 58 40.21 7.26 -9.44
CA LEU A 58 39.89 8.24 -8.39
C LEU A 58 39.51 9.68 -8.81
N GLU A 59 39.28 10.02 -10.08
CA GLU A 59 39.07 11.44 -10.50
C GLU A 59 37.71 11.75 -11.16
N GLY A 60 36.79 10.78 -11.27
CA GLY A 60 35.43 10.99 -11.80
C GLY A 60 34.31 10.94 -10.74
N HIS A 61 34.68 10.90 -9.46
CA HIS A 61 33.75 10.49 -8.40
C HIS A 61 32.64 11.52 -8.13
N GLY A 62 32.92 12.83 -8.23
CA GLY A 62 31.92 13.88 -8.00
C GLY A 62 30.77 13.82 -9.01
N TYR A 63 31.08 13.93 -10.30
CA TYR A 63 30.07 13.90 -11.37
C TYR A 63 29.27 12.59 -11.42
N VAL A 64 29.91 11.44 -11.17
CA VAL A 64 29.23 10.14 -11.14
C VAL A 64 28.32 10.01 -9.90
N VAL A 65 28.72 10.60 -8.77
CA VAL A 65 27.86 10.67 -7.58
C VAL A 65 26.70 11.63 -7.82
N ASP A 66 26.92 12.80 -8.41
CA ASP A 66 25.88 13.78 -8.69
C ASP A 66 24.81 13.22 -9.64
N ASN A 67 25.21 12.53 -10.70
CA ASN A 67 24.27 11.90 -11.64
C ASN A 67 23.43 10.80 -10.96
N LYS A 68 24.04 10.05 -10.04
CA LYS A 68 23.32 9.04 -9.23
C LYS A 68 22.41 9.67 -8.19
N VAL A 69 22.78 10.80 -7.61
CA VAL A 69 21.94 11.54 -6.66
C VAL A 69 20.69 12.05 -7.38
N ASN A 70 20.84 12.64 -8.57
CA ASN A 70 19.70 13.09 -9.37
C ASN A 70 18.76 11.94 -9.75
N GLU A 71 19.30 10.78 -10.15
CA GLU A 71 18.50 9.57 -10.41
C GLU A 71 17.75 9.09 -9.16
N LEU A 72 18.40 9.12 -8.00
CA LEU A 72 17.77 8.74 -6.73
C LEU A 72 16.69 9.73 -6.30
N GLU A 73 16.87 11.03 -6.54
CA GLU A 73 15.89 12.07 -6.25
C GLU A 73 14.63 11.88 -7.10
N GLU A 74 14.77 11.66 -8.42
CA GLU A 74 13.61 11.39 -9.29
C GLU A 74 12.85 10.14 -8.86
N ARG A 75 13.57 9.08 -8.47
CA ARG A 75 12.95 7.85 -7.94
C ARG A 75 12.25 8.08 -6.61
N LEU A 76 12.82 8.90 -5.73
CA LEU A 76 12.21 9.25 -4.45
C LEU A 76 10.88 9.99 -4.68
N ILE A 77 10.86 10.96 -5.59
CA ILE A 77 9.66 11.72 -5.95
C ILE A 77 8.57 10.79 -6.50
N GLY A 78 8.92 9.88 -7.41
CA GLY A 78 7.95 8.91 -7.96
C GLY A 78 7.41 7.94 -6.91
N LEU A 79 8.25 7.48 -5.98
CA LEU A 79 7.83 6.63 -4.86
C LEU A 79 6.89 7.38 -3.90
N GLU A 80 7.18 8.64 -3.62
CA GLU A 80 6.35 9.48 -2.75
C GLU A 80 4.97 9.72 -3.36
N ASP A 81 4.90 10.01 -4.67
CA ASP A 81 3.65 10.17 -5.41
C ASP A 81 2.79 8.88 -5.38
N GLN A 82 3.40 7.71 -5.58
CA GLN A 82 2.70 6.43 -5.46
C GLN A 82 2.15 6.18 -4.05
N LEU A 83 2.90 6.56 -3.02
CA LEU A 83 2.49 6.40 -1.63
C LEU A 83 1.31 7.34 -1.30
N ASP A 84 1.33 8.56 -1.81
CA ASP A 84 0.25 9.52 -1.62
C ASP A 84 -1.02 9.12 -2.37
N TYR A 85 -0.89 8.65 -3.61
CA TYR A 85 -1.99 8.02 -4.35
C TYR A 85 -2.61 6.83 -3.59
N CYS A 86 -1.78 5.94 -3.04
CA CYS A 86 -2.26 4.81 -2.22
C CYS A 86 -2.99 5.27 -0.95
N ARG A 87 -2.48 6.32 -0.28
CA ARG A 87 -3.12 6.93 0.89
C ARG A 87 -4.47 7.54 0.56
N LEU A 88 -4.56 8.29 -0.54
CA LEU A 88 -5.80 8.90 -1.01
C LEU A 88 -6.85 7.83 -1.34
N LYS A 89 -6.46 6.78 -2.07
CA LYS A 89 -7.34 5.65 -2.39
C LYS A 89 -7.85 4.91 -1.14
N MET A 90 -6.99 4.75 -0.14
CA MET A 90 -7.38 4.21 1.18
C MET A 90 -8.26 5.17 1.99
N GLY A 91 -8.10 6.48 1.83
CA GLY A 91 -8.95 7.51 2.43
C GLY A 91 -10.35 7.51 1.81
N GLU A 92 -10.42 7.55 0.48
CA GLU A 92 -11.67 7.58 -0.29
C GLU A 92 -12.55 6.36 -0.01
N SER A 93 -11.95 5.16 0.00
CA SER A 93 -12.64 3.91 0.35
C SER A 93 -13.23 3.93 1.77
N ARG A 94 -12.58 4.63 2.71
CA ARG A 94 -13.08 4.81 4.08
C ARG A 94 -14.21 5.83 4.12
N CYS A 95 -14.06 6.98 3.45
CA CYS A 95 -15.07 8.04 3.40
C CYS A 95 -16.39 7.56 2.80
N ILE A 96 -16.35 6.83 1.68
CA ILE A 96 -17.54 6.26 1.04
C ILE A 96 -18.26 5.31 2.01
N ARG A 97 -17.51 4.45 2.70
CA ARG A 97 -18.08 3.47 3.63
C ARG A 97 -18.72 4.12 4.85
N TYR A 98 -18.09 5.12 5.47
CA TYR A 98 -18.66 5.80 6.64
C TYR A 98 -19.82 6.72 6.26
N GLY A 99 -19.74 7.40 5.11
CA GLY A 99 -20.81 8.26 4.60
C GLY A 99 -22.10 7.50 4.33
N PHE A 100 -22.03 6.34 3.68
CA PHE A 100 -23.21 5.51 3.40
C PHE A 100 -23.92 5.03 4.68
N ASN A 101 -23.15 4.63 5.70
CA ASN A 101 -23.72 4.20 6.99
C ASN A 101 -24.44 5.35 7.71
N LEU A 102 -23.88 6.57 7.67
CA LEU A 102 -24.49 7.74 8.30
C LEU A 102 -25.80 8.16 7.59
N LEU A 103 -25.79 8.17 6.25
CA LEU A 103 -26.97 8.45 5.44
C LEU A 103 -28.09 7.44 5.69
N ALA A 104 -27.77 6.15 5.74
CA ALA A 104 -28.75 5.11 6.03
C ALA A 104 -29.34 5.25 7.44
N PHE A 105 -28.51 5.60 8.43
CA PHE A 105 -28.96 5.81 9.82
C PHE A 105 -29.91 7.01 9.93
N LEU A 106 -29.54 8.17 9.37
CA LEU A 106 -30.38 9.37 9.38
C LEU A 106 -31.67 9.14 8.58
N GLY A 107 -31.59 8.48 7.43
CA GLY A 107 -32.77 8.09 6.64
C GLY A 107 -33.72 7.19 7.43
N GLY A 108 -33.20 6.21 8.15
CA GLY A 108 -34.00 5.33 9.02
C GLY A 108 -34.71 6.09 10.14
N ILE A 109 -34.06 7.07 10.76
CA ILE A 109 -34.68 7.94 11.79
C ILE A 109 -35.85 8.74 11.20
N VAL A 110 -35.69 9.32 10.02
CA VAL A 110 -36.74 10.11 9.35
C VAL A 110 -37.94 9.21 9.01
N ILE A 111 -37.70 8.03 8.44
CA ILE A 111 -38.76 7.08 8.09
C ILE A 111 -39.52 6.64 9.35
N ALA A 112 -38.82 6.27 10.42
CA ALA A 112 -39.45 5.89 11.68
C ALA A 112 -40.29 7.02 12.30
N SER A 113 -39.84 8.27 12.15
CA SER A 113 -40.56 9.45 12.63
C SER A 113 -41.82 9.73 11.82
N LEU A 114 -41.77 9.54 10.49
CA LEU A 114 -42.95 9.65 9.62
C LEU A 114 -43.99 8.59 9.94
N PHE A 115 -43.58 7.33 10.13
CA PHE A 115 -44.49 6.25 10.53
C PHE A 115 -45.10 6.48 11.92
N ARG A 116 -44.36 7.07 12.85
CA ARG A 116 -44.89 7.40 14.19
C ARG A 116 -45.85 8.59 14.18
N ALA A 117 -45.73 9.50 13.21
CA ALA A 117 -46.63 10.64 13.06
C ALA A 117 -47.90 10.34 12.25
N SER A 118 -47.96 9.17 11.59
CA SER A 118 -49.08 8.74 10.73
C SER A 118 -49.98 7.66 11.37
N VAL A 119 -49.71 7.28 12.61
CA VAL A 119 -50.57 6.47 13.50
C VAL A 119 -51.13 7.37 14.59
#